data_AF-A0A9D8QVB0-F1
#
_entry.id   AF-A0A9D8QVB0-F1
#
_cell.length_a   1.000
_cell.length_b   1.000
_cell.length_c   1.000
_cell.angle_alpha   90.00
_cell.angle_beta   90.00
_cell.angle_gamma   90.00
#
_symmetry.space_group_name_H-M   'P 1'
#
loop_
_entity.id
_entity.type
_entity.pdbx_description
1 polymer ?
#
loop_
_entity_poly.entity_id
_entity_poly.type
_entity_poly.pdbx_seq_one_letter_code
_entity_poly.pdbx_strand_id
1 'polypeptide(L)'
;VYVSGWWSGQTFNPDCKMEYDEAHQQYHAAILLKQGYYSYEFIQKDGLMRRTMGSFFETENEYEVLVYYRQQGSRYDRLAGFSIMHNAR
;
A
#
# COMPACT_ATOMS: atom_id res chain seq x y z
N VAL A 1 9.65 10.67 2.55
CA VAL A 1 9.30 9.23 2.64
C VAL A 1 8.18 9.10 3.65
N TYR A 2 7.26 8.15 3.47
CA TYR A 2 6.19 7.86 4.42
C TYR A 2 6.26 6.40 4.82
N VAL A 3 5.92 6.11 6.07
CA VAL A 3 5.65 4.73 6.52
C VAL A 3 4.19 4.42 6.16
N SER A 4 3.94 3.33 5.45
CA SER A 4 2.60 2.92 5.04
C SER A 4 2.35 1.48 5.44
N GLY A 5 1.10 1.17 5.74
CA GLY A 5 0.63 -0.19 5.98
C GLY A 5 -0.89 -0.20 5.96
N TRP A 6 -1.48 -1.39 6.11
CA TRP A 6 -2.94 -1.50 6.18
C TRP A 6 -3.53 -0.65 7.33
N TRP A 7 -2.81 -0.59 8.45
CA TRP A 7 -3.18 0.17 9.64
C TRP A 7 -3.16 1.69 9.45
N SER A 8 -2.42 2.22 8.47
CA SER A 8 -2.39 3.65 8.15
C SER A 8 -3.46 4.04 7.12
N GLY A 9 -4.29 3.10 6.68
CA GLY A 9 -5.28 3.28 5.62
C GLY A 9 -4.66 3.36 4.23
N GLN A 10 -3.38 2.98 4.05
CA GLN A 10 -2.66 2.97 2.77
C GLN A 10 -2.67 4.33 2.03
N THR A 11 -2.75 5.43 2.78
CA THR A 11 -2.71 6.79 2.24
C THR A 11 -1.43 7.52 2.64
N PHE A 12 -1.13 8.64 1.97
CA PHE A 12 -0.05 9.55 2.36
C PHE A 12 -0.44 10.36 3.60
N ASN A 13 -0.67 9.67 4.72
CA ASN A 13 -1.03 10.29 5.98
C ASN A 13 0.13 11.18 6.48
N PRO A 14 -0.10 12.48 6.75
CA PRO A 14 0.89 13.38 7.31
C PRO A 14 1.55 12.86 8.60
N ASP A 15 0.81 12.16 9.45
CA ASP A 15 1.31 11.61 10.72
C ASP A 15 2.32 10.48 10.52
N CYS A 16 2.32 9.86 9.33
CA CYS A 16 3.26 8.81 8.96
C CYS A 16 4.41 9.32 8.08
N LYS A 17 4.53 10.64 7.92
CA LYS A 17 5.63 11.26 7.18
C LYS A 17 6.93 11.12 7.96
N MET A 18 7.98 10.64 7.28
CA MET A 18 9.32 10.57 7.86
C MET A 18 10.09 11.87 7.62
N GLU A 19 10.88 12.25 8.61
CA GLU A 19 11.81 13.37 8.57
C GLU A 19 13.22 12.84 8.28
N TYR A 20 13.96 13.57 7.46
CA TYR A 20 15.34 13.22 7.13
C TYR A 20 16.27 13.97 8.08
N ASP A 21 17.09 13.23 8.81
CA ASP A 21 18.16 13.76 9.64
C ASP A 21 19.47 13.78 8.83
N GLU A 22 19.96 14.97 8.50
CA GLU A 22 21.19 15.15 7.73
C GLU A 22 22.44 14.77 8.51
N ALA A 23 22.45 14.94 9.83
CA ALA A 23 23.62 14.66 10.67
C ALA A 23 23.90 13.16 10.76
N HIS A 24 22.84 12.36 10.80
CA HIS A 24 22.91 10.90 10.87
C HIS A 24 22.59 10.21 9.54
N GLN A 25 22.31 10.98 8.48
CA GLN A 25 21.97 10.51 7.14
C GLN A 25 20.85 9.46 7.11
N GLN A 26 19.81 9.65 7.92
CA GLN A 26 18.75 8.65 8.11
C GLN A 26 17.35 9.27 8.18
N TYR A 27 16.34 8.49 7.80
CA TYR A 27 14.94 8.86 7.99
C TYR A 27 14.42 8.36 9.34
N HIS A 28 13.70 9.20 10.07
CA HIS A 28 13.05 8.83 11.33
C HIS A 28 11.58 9.29 11.37
N ALA A 29 10.77 8.55 12.13
CA ALA A 29 9.38 8.90 12.43
C ALA A 29 8.98 8.25 13.76
N ALA A 30 8.18 8.95 14.56
CA ALA A 30 7.57 8.41 15.77
C ALA A 30 6.07 8.29 15.54
N ILE A 31 5.59 7.04 15.39
CA ILE A 31 4.19 6.75 15.06
C ILE A 31 3.56 6.00 16.23
N LEU A 32 2.48 6.53 16.80
CA LEU A 32 1.76 5.88 17.88
C LEU A 32 0.90 4.75 17.34
N LEU A 33 1.18 3.52 17.77
CA LEU A 33 0.44 2.33 17.39
C LEU A 33 -0.08 1.60 18.63
N LYS A 34 -1.21 0.92 18.46
CA LYS A 34 -1.67 -0.07 19.44
C LYS A 34 -0.68 -1.24 19.47
N GLN A 35 -0.62 -1.98 20.57
CA GLN A 35 0.23 -3.18 20.63
C GLN A 35 -0.29 -4.26 19.68
N GLY A 36 0.61 -4.86 18.90
CA GLY A 36 0.30 -5.90 17.92
C GLY A 36 1.40 -6.11 16.89
N TYR A 37 1.12 -6.96 15.91
CA TYR A 37 1.99 -7.19 14.75
C TYR A 37 1.56 -6.28 13.59
N TYR A 38 2.52 -5.59 12.98
CA TYR A 38 2.28 -4.68 11.87
C TYR A 38 3.29 -4.91 10.76
N SER A 39 2.78 -5.18 9.57
CA SER A 39 3.55 -5.03 8.33
C SER A 39 3.53 -3.58 7.89
N TYR A 40 4.65 -3.12 7.34
CA TYR A 40 4.78 -1.77 6.82
C TYR A 40 5.71 -1.75 5.61
N GLU A 41 5.59 -0.68 4.83
CA GLU A 41 6.39 -0.39 3.65
C GLU A 41 6.76 1.11 3.64
N PHE A 42 7.78 1.46 2.87
CA PHE A 42 8.17 2.85 2.67
C PHE A 42 7.71 3.36 1.31
N ILE A 43 6.85 4.37 1.32
CA ILE A 43 6.28 4.94 0.11
C ILE A 43 6.75 6.38 -0.13
N GLN A 44 6.80 6.77 -1.40
CA GLN A 44 7.15 8.10 -1.85
C GLN A 44 6.03 8.65 -2.75
N LYS A 45 5.78 9.97 -2.69
CA LYS A 45 4.67 10.62 -3.40
C LYS A 45 4.82 10.63 -4.91
N ASP A 46 6.04 10.45 -5.40
CA ASP A 46 6.38 10.31 -6.81
C ASP A 46 6.06 8.91 -7.38
N GLY A 47 5.49 8.00 -6.56
CA GLY A 47 5.09 6.66 -6.98
C GLY A 47 6.26 5.70 -7.16
N LEU A 48 7.49 6.12 -6.84
CA LEU A 48 8.71 5.35 -7.05
C LEU A 48 9.07 4.52 -5.80
N MET A 49 8.20 3.58 -5.40
CA MET A 49 8.54 2.56 -4.38
C MET A 49 9.87 1.84 -4.69
N ARG A 50 10.19 1.72 -5.99
CA ARG A 50 11.40 1.10 -6.51
C ARG A 50 12.70 1.68 -5.92
N ARG A 51 12.71 2.95 -5.51
CA ARG A 51 13.91 3.58 -4.92
C ARG A 51 14.15 3.16 -3.47
N THR A 52 13.11 2.79 -2.74
CA THR A 52 13.21 2.50 -1.31
C THR A 52 13.15 1.00 -1.03
N MET A 53 12.20 0.30 -1.64
CA MET A 53 12.00 -1.14 -1.42
C MET A 53 12.35 -2.00 -2.63
N GLY A 54 12.59 -1.39 -3.79
CA GLY A 54 12.82 -2.12 -5.04
C GLY A 54 11.52 -2.56 -5.70
N SER A 55 11.65 -3.43 -6.70
CA SER A 55 10.53 -4.00 -7.47
C SER A 55 11.00 -5.35 -8.00
N PHE A 56 10.71 -6.41 -7.26
CA PHE A 56 11.16 -7.78 -7.55
C PHE A 56 9.97 -8.62 -7.99
N PHE A 57 10.14 -9.45 -9.02
CA PHE A 57 9.03 -10.23 -9.57
C PHE A 57 8.69 -11.45 -8.70
N GLU A 58 9.66 -11.89 -7.89
CA GLU A 58 9.57 -13.00 -6.96
C GLU A 58 8.81 -12.63 -5.67
N THR A 59 8.65 -11.34 -5.37
CA THR A 59 7.94 -10.88 -4.16
C THR A 59 6.53 -11.43 -4.15
N GLU A 60 6.14 -12.15 -3.11
CA GLU A 60 4.78 -12.65 -2.96
C GLU A 60 3.78 -11.48 -2.85
N ASN A 61 2.87 -11.40 -3.80
CA ASN A 61 1.83 -10.39 -3.88
C ASN A 61 0.48 -11.06 -4.09
N GLU A 62 -0.54 -10.50 -3.44
CA GLU A 62 -1.94 -10.85 -3.61
C GLU A 62 -2.61 -9.84 -4.55
N TYR A 63 -3.36 -10.34 -5.52
CA TYR A 63 -4.06 -9.55 -6.52
C TYR A 63 -5.56 -9.85 -6.45
N GLU A 64 -6.34 -8.82 -6.17
CA GLU A 64 -7.79 -8.88 -6.17
C GLU A 64 -8.35 -8.47 -7.54
N VAL A 65 -9.16 -9.34 -8.16
CA VAL A 65 -9.81 -9.11 -9.44
C VAL A 65 -11.31 -8.95 -9.23
N LEU A 66 -11.82 -7.74 -9.51
CA LEU A 66 -13.22 -7.38 -9.40
C LEU A 66 -13.81 -7.14 -10.79
N VAL A 67 -14.76 -7.99 -11.21
CA VAL A 67 -15.43 -7.88 -12.51
C VAL A 67 -16.76 -7.17 -12.32
N TYR A 68 -16.88 -5.95 -12.83
CA TYR A 68 -18.12 -5.18 -12.78
C TYR A 68 -18.88 -5.22 -14.10
N TYR A 69 -20.22 -5.28 -14.01
CA TYR A 69 -21.11 -5.28 -15.16
C TYR A 69 -22.29 -4.33 -14.95
N ARG A 70 -22.50 -3.45 -15.94
CA ARG A 70 -23.63 -2.52 -16.01
C ARG A 70 -24.51 -2.86 -17.20
N GLN A 71 -25.74 -3.31 -16.96
CA GLN A 71 -26.74 -3.48 -18.02
C GLN A 71 -27.22 -2.14 -18.56
N GLN A 72 -27.67 -2.12 -19.81
CA GLN A 72 -28.32 -0.95 -20.39
C GLN A 72 -29.60 -0.62 -19.60
N GLY A 73 -29.73 0.63 -19.15
CA GLY A 73 -30.81 1.07 -18.25
C GLY A 73 -30.56 0.80 -16.77
N SER A 74 -29.44 0.16 -16.39
CA SER A 74 -29.08 0.00 -14.97
C SER A 74 -28.69 1.32 -14.34
N ARG A 75 -29.02 1.47 -13.04
CA ARG A 75 -28.68 2.64 -12.22
C ARG A 75 -27.37 2.45 -11.43
N TYR A 76 -26.77 1.26 -11.47
CA TYR A 76 -25.58 0.93 -10.70
C TYR A 76 -24.72 -0.14 -11.40
N ASP A 77 -23.45 -0.21 -10.99
CA ASP A 77 -22.51 -1.29 -11.36
C ASP A 77 -22.72 -2.49 -10.45
N ARG A 78 -22.92 -3.66 -11.05
CA ARG A 78 -22.96 -4.92 -10.29
C ARG A 78 -21.59 -5.55 -10.29
N LEU A 79 -21.14 -6.02 -9.13
CA LEU A 79 -20.03 -6.96 -9.07
C LEU A 79 -20.53 -8.30 -9.63
N ALA A 80 -20.10 -8.62 -10.85
CA ALA A 80 -20.47 -9.84 -11.57
C ALA A 80 -19.52 -11.00 -11.29
N GLY A 81 -18.30 -10.71 -10.81
CA GLY A 81 -17.31 -11.73 -10.46
C GLY A 81 -16.24 -11.17 -9.54
N PHE A 82 -15.65 -12.06 -8.76
CA PHE A 82 -14.59 -11.77 -7.81
C PHE A 82 -13.62 -12.96 -7.78
N SER A 83 -12.32 -12.67 -7.76
CA SER A 83 -11.27 -13.67 -7.56
C SER A 83 -10.08 -13.02 -6.87
N ILE A 84 -9.41 -13.81 -6.02
CA ILE A 84 -8.08 -13.46 -5.49
C ILE A 84 -7.07 -14.37 -6.17
N MET A 85 -5.92 -13.81 -6.54
CA MET A 85 -4.81 -14.53 -7.16
C MET A 85 -3.52 -14.18 -6.43
N HIS A 86 -2.67 -15.17 -6.22
CA HIS A 86 -1.32 -14.99 -5.68
C HIS A 86 -0.30 -15.33 -6.78
N ASN A 87 0.86 -14.68 -6.76
CA ASN A 87 1.95 -15.05 -7.68
C ASN A 87 2.79 -16.25 -7.18
N ALA A 88 2.77 -16.54 -5.87
CA ALA A 88 3.29 -17.77 -5.30
C ALA A 88 2.21 -18.87 -5.31
N ARG A 89 2.65 -20.13 -5.47
CA ARG A 89 1.81 -21.32 -5.69
C ARG A 89 0.75 -21.55 -4.61
#